data_AF-A0A2N1HS11-F1
#
_entry.id   AF-A0A2N1HS11-F1
#
_cell.length_a   1.000
_cell.length_b   1.000
_cell.length_c   1.000
_cell.angle_alpha   90.00
_cell.angle_beta   90.00
_cell.angle_gamma   90.00
#
_symmetry.space_group_name_H-M   'P 1'
#
loop_
_entity.id
_entity.type
_entity.pdbx_description
1 polymer ?
#
loop_
_entity_poly.entity_id
_entity_poly.type
_entity_poly.pdbx_seq_one_letter_code
_entity_poly.pdbx_strand_id
1 'polypeptide(L)'
;MFTISTPRSEQELNDYFHFRWQWLREQWGFPPGSEKDEYETVSEHRVVLSPSGDIVACGRIHLNSGEEAQIRHIAVDKKYRRKGVGQIILGALEVVARDLGAMRAVTNSRETSISFFSACGFEVESKAPTELGKLKRKHMFKILVDNNVLILHPQWCKELQDTWHEKIPITEHMGIKLYQYTERTIETRASLNKNINLHGSMFAGSIFSQATLTGWGMIFLQLKQKHLTGEIVLGEGNIHYHRPITIRPRAICNIESVKARFDLLKENKKCPIELTVDIHDGDTSVARFTGKYWVIPPIKDE
;
A
#
# COMPACT_ATOMS: atom_id res chain seq x y z
N MET A 1 25.07 0.00 15.54
CA MET A 1 24.20 -0.44 14.42
C MET A 1 23.61 0.81 13.76
N PHE A 2 23.37 0.82 12.44
CA PHE A 2 22.62 1.91 11.82
C PHE A 2 21.14 1.80 12.17
N THR A 3 20.45 2.92 12.40
CA THR A 3 19.01 2.95 12.70
C THR A 3 18.28 3.82 11.68
N ILE A 4 17.04 3.45 11.35
CA ILE A 4 16.16 4.25 10.48
C ILE A 4 15.23 5.06 11.39
N SER A 5 15.07 6.35 11.08
CA SER A 5 14.15 7.24 11.82
C SER A 5 13.36 8.13 10.87
N THR A 6 12.24 8.65 11.37
CA THR A 6 11.42 9.68 10.73
C THR A 6 11.59 10.97 11.53
N PRO A 7 12.04 12.08 10.92
CA PRO A 7 12.04 13.40 11.58
C PRO A 7 10.63 13.79 12.01
N ARG A 8 10.42 14.12 13.28
CA ARG A 8 9.09 14.49 13.84
C ARG A 8 9.08 15.89 14.43
N SER A 9 10.18 16.31 15.04
CA SER A 9 10.32 17.67 15.59
C SER A 9 10.83 18.65 14.53
N GLU A 10 10.58 19.94 14.77
CA GLU A 10 11.10 21.02 13.91
C GLU A 10 12.64 20.98 13.83
N GLN A 11 13.32 20.68 14.94
CA GLN A 11 14.77 20.54 14.97
C GLN A 11 15.26 19.37 14.09
N GLU A 12 14.66 18.18 14.22
CA GLU A 12 15.03 17.02 13.39
C GLU A 12 14.78 17.27 11.90
N LEU A 13 13.72 18.00 11.56
CA LEU A 13 13.45 18.41 10.18
C LEU A 13 14.50 19.39 9.67
N ASN A 14 14.90 20.37 10.49
CA ASN A 14 15.97 21.30 10.15
C ASN A 14 17.30 20.56 9.93
N ASP A 15 17.64 19.61 10.78
CA ASP A 15 18.85 18.78 10.64
C ASP A 15 18.79 17.92 9.37
N TYR A 16 17.63 17.34 9.06
CA TYR A 16 17.38 16.61 7.81
C TYR A 16 17.58 17.50 6.57
N PHE A 17 17.01 18.71 6.56
CA PHE A 17 17.14 19.63 5.43
C PHE A 17 18.57 20.13 5.28
N HIS A 18 19.25 20.44 6.38
CA HIS A 18 20.65 20.83 6.37
C HIS A 18 21.53 19.71 5.78
N PHE A 19 21.36 18.47 6.23
CA PHE A 19 22.09 17.32 5.69
C PHE A 19 21.85 17.13 4.19
N ARG A 20 20.58 17.23 3.77
CA ARG A 20 20.19 17.12 2.35
C ARG A 20 20.83 18.22 1.50
N TRP A 21 20.82 19.47 1.98
CA TRP A 21 21.47 20.60 1.32
C TRP A 21 22.98 20.37 1.15
N GLN A 22 23.67 20.01 2.24
CA GLN A 22 25.11 19.76 2.24
C GLN A 22 25.51 18.74 1.15
N TRP A 23 24.75 17.65 1.04
CA TRP A 23 25.11 16.56 0.14
C TRP A 23 24.58 16.68 -1.30
N LEU A 24 23.52 17.45 -1.54
CA LEU A 24 22.90 17.58 -2.86
C LEU A 24 23.09 18.96 -3.52
N ARG A 25 23.36 20.01 -2.74
CA ARG A 25 23.30 21.42 -3.17
C ARG A 25 24.60 22.19 -2.94
N GLU A 26 25.19 22.09 -1.76
CA GLU A 26 26.38 22.86 -1.37
C GLU A 26 27.55 22.68 -2.36
N GLN A 27 27.83 21.43 -2.75
CA GLN A 27 28.89 21.09 -3.71
C GLN A 27 28.73 21.72 -5.10
N TRP A 28 27.54 22.26 -5.40
CA TRP A 28 27.21 22.93 -6.65
C TRP A 28 26.98 24.44 -6.46
N GLY A 29 27.27 24.98 -5.27
CA GLY A 29 27.16 26.41 -4.96
C GLY A 29 25.73 26.93 -4.76
N PHE A 30 24.75 26.05 -4.54
CA PHE A 30 23.37 26.49 -4.28
C PHE A 30 23.17 26.91 -2.81
N PRO A 31 22.34 27.94 -2.54
CA PRO A 31 22.10 28.43 -1.19
C PRO A 31 21.25 27.47 -0.34
N PRO A 32 21.35 27.52 1.00
CA PRO A 32 20.41 26.84 1.90
C PRO A 32 18.95 27.19 1.58
N GLY A 33 18.04 26.22 1.70
CA GLY A 33 16.65 26.31 1.29
C GLY A 33 16.38 25.77 -0.13
N SER A 34 17.39 25.77 -1.00
CA SER A 34 17.26 25.22 -2.37
C SER A 34 17.12 23.70 -2.42
N GLU A 35 17.39 23.01 -1.33
CA GLU A 35 17.14 21.59 -1.17
C GLU A 35 15.64 21.27 -1.15
N LYS A 36 14.79 22.20 -0.73
CA LYS A 36 13.34 22.02 -0.60
C LYS A 36 12.61 22.22 -1.94
N ASP A 37 11.46 21.58 -2.11
CA ASP A 37 10.53 21.81 -3.21
C ASP A 37 9.06 21.73 -2.74
N GLU A 38 8.09 21.97 -3.63
CA GLU A 38 6.67 22.09 -3.27
C GLU A 38 6.05 20.82 -2.64
N TYR A 39 6.71 19.67 -2.74
CA TYR A 39 6.19 18.40 -2.22
C TYR A 39 6.63 18.09 -0.78
N GLU A 40 7.42 18.93 -0.12
CA GLU A 40 7.90 18.61 1.24
C GLU A 40 6.74 18.34 2.23
N THR A 41 5.64 19.08 2.16
CA THR A 41 4.52 18.96 3.11
C THR A 41 3.66 17.71 2.93
N VAL A 42 3.75 17.08 1.75
CA VAL A 42 3.00 15.86 1.40
C VAL A 42 3.93 14.64 1.25
N SER A 43 5.19 14.79 1.67
CA SER A 43 6.20 13.73 1.59
C SER A 43 6.41 13.05 2.93
N GLU A 44 6.74 11.77 2.86
CA GLU A 44 7.31 10.99 3.93
C GLU A 44 8.84 11.10 3.89
N HIS A 45 9.45 11.40 5.04
CA HIS A 45 10.89 11.60 5.19
C HIS A 45 11.53 10.46 5.98
N ARG A 46 12.71 10.00 5.56
CA ARG A 46 13.50 9.01 6.30
C ARG A 46 14.96 9.45 6.41
N VAL A 47 15.55 9.18 7.57
CA VAL A 47 16.98 9.30 7.83
C VAL A 47 17.55 7.96 8.27
N VAL A 48 18.83 7.76 7.98
CA VAL A 48 19.64 6.71 8.59
C VAL A 48 20.61 7.38 9.56
N LEU A 49 20.60 6.95 10.81
CA LEU A 49 21.50 7.41 11.86
C LEU A 49 22.63 6.42 12.08
N SER A 50 23.81 6.95 12.31
CA SER A 50 24.98 6.20 12.79
C SER A 50 24.80 5.76 14.25
N PRO A 51 25.68 4.87 14.77
CA PRO A 51 25.66 4.51 16.19
C PRO A 51 25.87 5.69 17.15
N SER A 52 26.52 6.77 16.70
CA SER A 52 26.69 8.01 17.46
C SER A 52 25.48 8.95 17.40
N GLY A 53 24.45 8.61 16.61
CA GLY A 53 23.25 9.43 16.43
C GLY A 53 23.31 10.40 15.24
N ASP A 54 24.45 10.51 14.54
CA ASP A 54 24.59 11.42 13.40
C ASP A 54 23.82 10.92 12.17
N ILE A 55 23.17 11.83 11.43
CA ILE A 55 22.56 11.52 10.13
C ILE A 55 23.66 11.15 9.13
N VAL A 56 23.56 9.96 8.53
CA VAL A 56 24.51 9.46 7.52
C VAL A 56 23.88 9.26 6.15
N ALA A 57 22.55 9.20 6.09
CA ALA A 57 21.79 9.25 4.86
C ALA A 57 20.39 9.81 5.09
N CYS A 58 19.81 10.37 4.03
CA CYS A 58 18.45 10.86 4.02
C CYS A 58 17.77 10.54 2.70
N GLY A 59 16.45 10.57 2.69
CA GLY A 59 15.66 10.56 1.47
C GLY A 59 14.20 10.83 1.78
N ARG A 60 13.42 11.06 0.72
CA ARG A 60 11.98 11.24 0.85
C ARG A 60 11.21 10.49 -0.22
N ILE A 61 9.93 10.34 0.03
CA ILE A 61 8.98 9.75 -0.89
C ILE A 61 7.62 10.45 -0.79
N HIS A 62 6.93 10.59 -1.92
CA HIS A 62 5.53 11.00 -1.97
C HIS A 62 4.82 10.16 -3.04
N LEU A 63 3.50 10.22 -3.09
CA LEU A 63 2.73 9.59 -4.15
C LEU A 63 2.57 10.55 -5.34
N ASN A 64 2.88 10.07 -6.55
CA ASN A 64 2.45 10.73 -7.79
C ASN A 64 0.98 10.39 -8.10
N SER A 65 0.58 9.16 -7.75
CA SER A 65 -0.78 8.65 -7.88
C SER A 65 -1.03 7.58 -6.81
N GLY A 66 -2.24 7.02 -6.74
CA GLY A 66 -2.53 5.93 -5.80
C GLY A 66 -1.74 4.64 -6.04
N GLU A 67 -1.02 4.52 -7.16
CA GLU A 67 -0.27 3.30 -7.53
C GLU A 67 1.23 3.55 -7.72
N GLU A 68 1.66 4.82 -7.74
CA GLU A 68 3.04 5.21 -8.01
C GLU A 68 3.59 6.12 -6.92
N ALA A 69 4.70 5.69 -6.32
CA ALA A 69 5.45 6.48 -5.35
C ALA A 69 6.74 7.02 -5.96
N GLN A 70 6.98 8.31 -5.77
CA GLN A 70 8.14 9.04 -6.27
C GLN A 70 9.19 9.18 -5.17
N ILE A 71 10.28 8.43 -5.31
CA ILE A 71 11.46 8.51 -4.45
C ILE A 71 12.36 9.64 -4.96
N ARG A 72 12.74 10.56 -4.06
CA ARG A 72 13.60 11.71 -4.40
C ARG A 72 14.56 12.05 -3.27
N HIS A 73 15.58 12.83 -3.65
CA HIS A 73 16.52 13.47 -2.74
C HIS A 73 17.23 12.50 -1.79
N ILE A 74 17.54 11.31 -2.31
CA ILE A 74 18.42 10.38 -1.61
C ILE A 74 19.82 10.99 -1.56
N ALA A 75 20.34 11.16 -0.35
CA ALA A 75 21.70 11.59 -0.09
C ALA A 75 22.37 10.65 0.90
N VAL A 76 23.66 10.36 0.65
CA VAL A 76 24.49 9.54 1.53
C VAL A 76 25.82 10.25 1.72
N ASP A 77 26.22 10.41 2.99
CA ASP A 77 27.51 10.97 3.36
C ASP A 77 28.64 10.19 2.68
N LYS A 78 29.58 10.91 2.06
CA LYS A 78 30.75 10.33 1.37
C LYS A 78 31.48 9.26 2.21
N LYS A 79 31.62 9.44 3.53
CA LYS A 79 32.28 8.51 4.47
C LYS A 79 31.54 7.17 4.62
N TYR A 80 30.26 7.13 4.25
CA TYR A 80 29.36 6.00 4.42
C TYR A 80 28.89 5.38 3.11
N ARG A 81 29.36 5.89 1.96
CA ARG A 81 29.09 5.29 0.65
C ARG A 81 29.75 3.92 0.51
N ARG A 82 29.16 3.07 -0.34
CA ARG A 82 29.61 1.68 -0.60
C ARG A 82 29.61 0.76 0.63
N LYS A 83 29.01 1.18 1.75
CA LYS A 83 28.82 0.38 2.98
C LYS A 83 27.37 -0.11 3.17
N GLY A 84 26.59 -0.18 2.08
CA GLY A 84 25.17 -0.59 2.13
C GLY A 84 24.18 0.49 2.61
N VAL A 85 24.63 1.63 3.14
CA VAL A 85 23.74 2.69 3.66
C VAL A 85 22.73 3.21 2.63
N GLY A 86 23.14 3.33 1.36
CA GLY A 86 22.23 3.68 0.27
C GLY A 86 21.09 2.67 0.07
N GLN A 87 21.37 1.38 0.21
CA GLN A 87 20.36 0.32 0.12
C GLN A 87 19.43 0.34 1.34
N ILE A 88 19.96 0.65 2.53
CA ILE A 88 19.16 0.79 3.76
C ILE A 88 18.13 1.91 3.61
N ILE A 89 18.54 3.11 3.18
CA ILE A 89 17.61 4.23 3.01
C ILE A 89 16.61 3.96 1.87
N LEU A 90 17.04 3.35 0.77
CA LEU A 90 16.14 3.01 -0.34
C LEU A 90 15.11 1.96 0.11
N GLY A 91 15.53 0.90 0.80
CA GLY A 91 14.63 -0.12 1.33
C GLY A 91 13.62 0.46 2.31
N ALA A 92 14.03 1.39 3.17
CA ALA A 92 13.13 2.11 4.07
C ALA A 92 12.04 2.88 3.30
N LEU A 93 12.42 3.57 2.21
CA LEU A 93 11.47 4.31 1.37
C LEU A 93 10.56 3.37 0.57
N GLU A 94 11.06 2.22 0.10
CA GLU A 94 10.24 1.20 -0.56
C GLU A 94 9.20 0.59 0.38
N VAL A 95 9.52 0.40 1.67
CA VAL A 95 8.52 -0.02 2.68
C VAL A 95 7.43 1.04 2.81
N VAL A 96 7.80 2.31 2.92
CA VAL A 96 6.82 3.42 2.95
C VAL A 96 5.97 3.45 1.68
N ALA A 97 6.56 3.23 0.51
CA ALA A 97 5.83 3.16 -0.75
C ALA A 97 4.74 2.07 -0.71
N ARG A 98 5.10 0.85 -0.27
CA ARG A 98 4.15 -0.26 -0.12
C ARG A 98 3.06 0.06 0.89
N ASP A 99 3.42 0.71 1.99
CA ASP A 99 2.48 1.09 3.06
C ASP A 99 1.46 2.12 2.59
N LEU A 100 1.88 3.03 1.71
CA LEU A 100 1.01 4.01 1.05
C LEU A 100 0.16 3.40 -0.08
N GLY A 101 0.34 2.11 -0.37
CA GLY A 101 -0.41 1.37 -1.39
C GLY A 101 0.17 1.46 -2.80
N ALA A 102 1.39 1.99 -2.97
CA ALA A 102 2.02 2.08 -4.28
C ALA A 102 2.43 0.69 -4.79
N MET A 103 2.14 0.43 -6.06
CA MET A 103 2.55 -0.78 -6.78
C MET A 103 3.92 -0.63 -7.42
N ARG A 104 4.35 0.60 -7.70
CA ARG A 104 5.67 0.90 -8.23
C ARG A 104 6.32 2.10 -7.56
N ALA A 105 7.64 2.04 -7.41
CA ALA A 105 8.46 3.18 -7.04
C ALA A 105 9.16 3.74 -8.27
N VAL A 106 9.22 5.07 -8.39
CA VAL A 106 9.90 5.77 -9.49
C VAL A 106 10.94 6.76 -8.97
N THR A 107 11.96 7.02 -9.78
CA THR A 107 13.04 7.97 -9.50
C THR A 107 13.55 8.61 -10.79
N ASN A 108 14.04 9.84 -10.70
CA ASN A 108 14.73 10.52 -11.78
C ASN A 108 16.24 10.52 -11.50
N SER A 109 16.92 9.49 -12.01
CA SER A 109 18.31 9.20 -11.69
C SER A 109 19.27 9.97 -12.58
N ARG A 110 20.33 10.54 -11.98
CA ARG A 110 21.51 11.00 -12.72
C ARG A 110 22.28 9.79 -13.23
N GLU A 111 23.07 9.98 -14.29
CA GLU A 111 23.91 8.92 -14.88
C GLU A 111 24.76 8.16 -13.83
N THR A 112 25.34 8.89 -12.87
CA THR A 112 26.15 8.32 -11.77
C THR A 112 25.38 7.45 -10.77
N SER A 113 24.05 7.56 -10.75
CA SER A 113 23.17 6.82 -9.83
C SER A 113 22.43 5.65 -10.49
N ILE A 114 22.46 5.55 -11.82
CA ILE A 114 21.73 4.49 -12.56
C ILE A 114 22.19 3.11 -12.10
N SER A 115 23.51 2.86 -12.04
CA SER A 115 24.05 1.56 -11.63
C SER A 115 23.63 1.16 -10.21
N PHE A 116 23.51 2.13 -9.30
CA PHE A 116 23.01 1.89 -7.94
C PHE A 116 21.54 1.47 -7.95
N PHE A 117 20.67 2.22 -8.63
CA PHE A 117 19.24 1.90 -8.69
C PHE A 117 18.98 0.59 -9.45
N SER A 118 19.70 0.33 -10.55
CA SER A 118 19.62 -0.94 -11.27
C SER A 118 20.04 -2.13 -10.41
N ALA A 119 21.10 -1.99 -9.61
CA ALA A 119 21.48 -3.03 -8.64
C ALA A 119 20.43 -3.25 -7.54
N CYS A 120 19.55 -2.28 -7.31
CA CYS A 120 18.41 -2.38 -6.37
C CYS A 120 17.11 -2.84 -7.05
N GLY A 121 17.16 -3.21 -8.34
CA GLY A 121 16.02 -3.74 -9.10
C GLY A 121 15.18 -2.68 -9.82
N PHE A 122 15.70 -1.46 -10.02
CA PHE A 122 15.04 -0.47 -10.88
C PHE A 122 15.45 -0.63 -12.35
N GLU A 123 14.48 -0.51 -13.23
CA GLU A 123 14.65 -0.53 -14.68
C GLU A 123 14.52 0.89 -15.26
N VAL A 124 15.23 1.16 -16.35
CA VAL A 124 15.11 2.44 -17.07
C VAL A 124 13.83 2.42 -17.89
N GLU A 125 12.96 3.41 -17.71
CA GLU A 125 11.75 3.52 -18.52
C GLU A 125 12.11 4.04 -19.92
N SER A 126 11.95 3.20 -20.93
CA SER A 126 12.38 3.46 -22.31
C SER A 126 11.54 4.52 -23.04
N LYS A 127 10.36 4.87 -22.51
CA LYS A 127 9.40 5.80 -23.11
C LYS A 127 9.41 7.21 -22.51
N ALA A 128 10.18 7.46 -21.45
CA ALA A 128 10.25 8.78 -20.83
C ALA A 128 11.14 9.72 -21.69
N PRO A 129 10.73 10.98 -21.95
CA PRO A 129 11.57 11.93 -22.67
C PRO A 129 12.92 12.07 -21.96
N THR A 130 14.01 11.84 -22.68
CA THR A 130 15.40 11.88 -22.16
C THR A 130 15.83 13.29 -21.67
N GLU A 131 14.95 14.28 -21.71
CA GLU A 131 15.28 15.70 -21.57
C GLU A 131 14.47 16.42 -20.48
N LEU A 132 14.62 15.99 -19.21
CA LEU A 132 14.22 16.82 -18.07
C LEU A 132 15.40 17.70 -17.59
N GLY A 133 15.73 18.70 -18.42
CA GLY A 133 16.62 19.82 -18.08
C GLY A 133 18.12 19.60 -18.34
N LYS A 134 18.94 20.59 -17.96
CA LYS A 134 20.40 20.64 -18.20
C LYS A 134 21.22 19.47 -17.61
N LEU A 135 20.60 18.61 -16.81
CA LEU A 135 21.20 17.44 -16.19
C LEU A 135 20.61 16.20 -16.85
N LYS A 136 21.37 15.49 -17.69
CA LYS A 136 20.99 14.21 -18.31
C LYS A 136 20.50 13.21 -17.24
N ARG A 137 19.18 13.09 -17.06
CA ARG A 137 18.54 12.19 -16.10
C ARG A 137 17.72 11.15 -16.84
N LYS A 138 17.66 9.94 -16.31
CA LYS A 138 16.79 8.87 -16.80
C LYS A 138 15.71 8.58 -15.77
N HIS A 139 14.47 8.45 -16.24
CA HIS A 139 13.39 7.94 -15.41
C HIS A 139 13.60 6.45 -15.19
N MET A 140 13.48 6.01 -13.95
CA MET A 140 13.61 4.61 -13.57
C MET A 140 12.47 4.19 -12.66
N PHE A 141 12.01 2.96 -12.80
CA PHE A 141 10.91 2.40 -12.01
C PHE A 141 11.26 1.02 -11.46
N LYS A 142 10.61 0.62 -10.37
CA LYS A 142 10.65 -0.73 -9.80
C LYS A 142 9.26 -1.14 -9.36
N ILE A 143 8.82 -2.32 -9.79
CA ILE A 143 7.58 -2.92 -9.27
C ILE A 143 7.84 -3.37 -7.83
N LEU A 144 7.00 -2.91 -6.91
CA LEU A 144 7.08 -3.23 -5.49
C LEU A 144 6.32 -4.52 -5.25
N VAL A 145 6.98 -5.65 -5.50
CA VAL A 145 6.45 -6.96 -5.11
C VAL A 145 6.61 -7.12 -3.61
N ASP A 146 5.58 -7.63 -2.95
CA ASP A 146 5.60 -8.00 -1.54
C ASP A 146 5.82 -9.52 -1.45
N ASN A 147 7.09 -9.95 -1.39
CA ASN A 147 7.48 -11.35 -1.55
C ASN A 147 7.01 -12.27 -0.40
N ASN A 148 6.49 -11.71 0.69
CA ASN A 148 5.96 -12.46 1.85
C ASN A 148 4.44 -12.66 1.79
N VAL A 149 3.82 -12.30 0.67
CA VAL A 149 2.37 -12.36 0.50
C VAL A 149 1.98 -13.66 -0.18
N LEU A 150 1.27 -14.52 0.55
CA LEU A 150 0.73 -15.76 0.01
C LEU A 150 -0.59 -15.48 -0.73
N ILE A 151 -0.59 -15.69 -2.05
CA ILE A 151 -1.78 -15.70 -2.90
C ILE A 151 -1.95 -17.10 -3.48
N LEU A 152 -2.83 -17.89 -2.88
CA LEU A 152 -3.31 -19.13 -3.50
C LEU A 152 -4.32 -18.80 -4.61
N HIS A 153 -4.40 -19.65 -5.63
CA HIS A 153 -5.33 -19.48 -6.76
C HIS A 153 -5.31 -18.07 -7.38
N PRO A 154 -4.16 -17.61 -7.93
CA PRO A 154 -4.00 -16.25 -8.42
C PRO A 154 -5.00 -15.85 -9.50
N GLN A 155 -5.51 -16.81 -10.29
CA GLN A 155 -6.55 -16.55 -11.30
C GLN A 155 -7.89 -16.17 -10.65
N TRP A 156 -8.32 -16.86 -9.60
CA TRP A 156 -9.56 -16.54 -8.89
C TRP A 156 -9.45 -15.21 -8.14
N CYS A 157 -8.27 -14.96 -7.56
CA CYS A 157 -7.94 -13.70 -6.90
C CYS A 157 -7.97 -12.52 -7.88
N LYS A 158 -7.44 -12.71 -9.10
CA LYS A 158 -7.53 -11.72 -10.17
C LYS A 158 -8.98 -11.50 -10.59
N GLU A 159 -9.75 -12.56 -10.81
CA GLU A 159 -11.17 -12.48 -11.17
C GLU A 159 -11.99 -11.73 -10.11
N LEU A 160 -11.71 -11.97 -8.83
CA LEU A 160 -12.31 -11.23 -7.71
C LEU A 160 -12.01 -9.74 -7.79
N GLN A 161 -10.73 -9.38 -7.97
CA GLN A 161 -10.30 -7.97 -8.06
C GLN A 161 -10.90 -7.27 -9.28
N ASP A 162 -10.87 -7.94 -10.45
CA ASP A 162 -11.44 -7.43 -11.70
C ASP A 162 -12.95 -7.22 -11.52
N THR A 163 -13.65 -8.17 -10.89
CA THR A 163 -15.09 -8.06 -10.58
C THR A 163 -15.39 -6.83 -9.72
N TRP A 164 -14.60 -6.55 -8.68
CA TRP A 164 -14.80 -5.36 -7.86
C TRP A 164 -14.60 -4.08 -8.65
N HIS A 165 -13.52 -3.95 -9.41
CA HIS A 165 -13.24 -2.72 -10.15
C HIS A 165 -14.26 -2.49 -11.27
N GLU A 166 -14.64 -3.53 -12.00
CA GLU A 166 -15.56 -3.40 -13.13
C GLU A 166 -17.02 -3.21 -12.70
N LYS A 167 -17.47 -3.92 -11.66
CA LYS A 167 -18.88 -3.91 -11.23
C LYS A 167 -19.16 -2.94 -10.10
N ILE A 168 -18.12 -2.51 -9.36
CA ILE A 168 -18.24 -1.60 -8.22
C ILE A 168 -17.16 -0.52 -8.35
N PRO A 169 -17.29 0.46 -9.27
CA PRO A 169 -16.20 1.39 -9.63
C PRO A 169 -15.61 2.20 -8.47
N ILE A 170 -16.40 2.45 -7.41
CA ILE A 170 -15.91 3.16 -6.23
C ILE A 170 -14.76 2.41 -5.52
N THR A 171 -14.64 1.09 -5.68
CA THR A 171 -13.59 0.28 -5.06
C THR A 171 -12.18 0.68 -5.52
N GLU A 172 -12.02 1.01 -6.81
CA GLU A 172 -10.75 1.52 -7.36
C GLU A 172 -10.42 2.91 -6.82
N HIS A 173 -11.43 3.79 -6.72
CA HIS A 173 -11.28 5.11 -6.12
C HIS A 173 -10.93 5.04 -4.64
N MET A 174 -11.41 4.03 -3.92
CA MET A 174 -11.01 3.77 -2.54
C MET A 174 -9.65 3.06 -2.43
N GLY A 175 -9.11 2.55 -3.54
CA GLY A 175 -7.89 1.76 -3.57
C GLY A 175 -8.03 0.45 -2.80
N ILE A 176 -9.22 -0.17 -2.79
CA ILE A 176 -9.45 -1.46 -2.15
C ILE A 176 -8.83 -2.55 -3.01
N LYS A 177 -7.84 -3.25 -2.47
CA LYS A 177 -7.12 -4.32 -3.16
C LYS A 177 -7.06 -5.57 -2.30
N LEU A 178 -7.22 -6.72 -2.95
CA LEU A 178 -6.87 -8.00 -2.37
C LEU A 178 -5.36 -8.00 -2.08
N TYR A 179 -5.02 -8.23 -0.82
CA TYR A 179 -3.64 -8.28 -0.37
C TYR A 179 -3.19 -9.72 -0.16
N GLN A 180 -3.97 -10.58 0.49
CA GLN A 180 -3.57 -11.96 0.77
C GLN A 180 -4.75 -12.92 0.61
N TYR A 181 -4.47 -14.15 0.16
CA TYR A 181 -5.44 -15.23 0.20
C TYR A 181 -4.77 -16.60 0.41
N THR A 182 -5.21 -17.31 1.45
CA THR A 182 -4.62 -18.59 1.89
C THR A 182 -5.63 -19.74 1.95
N GLU A 183 -6.77 -19.61 1.28
CA GLU A 183 -7.99 -20.44 1.46
C GLU A 183 -8.64 -20.34 2.85
N ARG A 184 -7.84 -20.11 3.89
CA ARG A 184 -8.33 -19.88 5.26
C ARG A 184 -8.56 -18.41 5.55
N THR A 185 -7.73 -17.54 4.99
CA THR A 185 -7.77 -16.11 5.28
C THR A 185 -7.78 -15.33 3.99
N ILE A 186 -8.60 -14.28 3.96
CA ILE A 186 -8.52 -13.20 2.97
C ILE A 186 -8.16 -11.91 3.71
N GLU A 187 -7.17 -11.19 3.20
CA GLU A 187 -6.85 -9.82 3.63
C GLU A 187 -7.05 -8.88 2.45
N THR A 188 -7.78 -7.78 2.68
CA THR A 188 -7.80 -6.63 1.78
C THR A 188 -7.16 -5.42 2.43
N ARG A 189 -6.63 -4.52 1.61
CA ARG A 189 -6.10 -3.22 2.02
C ARG A 189 -6.79 -2.10 1.25
N ALA A 190 -6.83 -0.92 1.85
CA ALA A 190 -7.35 0.30 1.22
C ALA A 190 -6.33 1.43 1.33
N SER A 191 -6.39 2.40 0.41
CA SER A 191 -5.51 3.57 0.46
C SER A 191 -6.05 4.58 1.47
N LEU A 192 -5.34 4.83 2.57
CA LEU A 192 -5.79 5.81 3.57
C LEU A 192 -6.01 7.19 2.96
N ASN A 193 -5.07 7.67 2.15
CA ASN A 193 -5.10 9.00 1.53
C ASN A 193 -6.35 9.25 0.68
N LYS A 194 -6.90 8.20 0.05
CA LYS A 194 -8.14 8.30 -0.75
C LYS A 194 -9.42 8.23 0.09
N ASN A 195 -9.29 7.91 1.37
CA ASN A 195 -10.40 7.61 2.28
C ASN A 195 -10.36 8.45 3.56
N ILE A 196 -9.65 9.58 3.60
CA ILE A 196 -9.57 10.42 4.80
C ILE A 196 -10.89 11.13 5.12
N ASN A 197 -11.13 11.35 6.41
CA ASN A 197 -12.17 12.24 6.94
C ASN A 197 -11.57 13.55 7.44
N LEU A 198 -12.41 14.42 8.02
CA LEU A 198 -12.01 15.74 8.53
C LEU A 198 -10.95 15.71 9.65
N HIS A 199 -10.72 14.55 10.27
CA HIS A 199 -9.73 14.35 11.32
C HIS A 199 -8.43 13.71 10.81
N GLY A 200 -8.27 13.55 9.49
CA GLY A 200 -7.10 12.87 8.90
C GLY A 200 -7.07 11.36 9.16
N SER A 201 -8.16 10.77 9.65
CA SER A 201 -8.33 9.33 9.83
C SER A 201 -9.25 8.74 8.75
N MET A 202 -9.30 7.42 8.61
CA MET A 202 -10.15 6.81 7.58
C MET A 202 -11.65 7.06 7.84
N PHE A 203 -12.38 7.46 6.80
CA PHE A 203 -13.82 7.68 6.80
C PHE A 203 -14.58 6.39 7.14
N ALA A 204 -15.55 6.49 8.03
CA ALA A 204 -16.31 5.33 8.54
C ALA A 204 -16.99 4.53 7.41
N GLY A 205 -17.59 5.21 6.43
CA GLY A 205 -18.19 4.54 5.27
C GLY A 205 -17.15 3.78 4.44
N SER A 206 -15.91 4.29 4.36
CA SER A 206 -14.84 3.59 3.66
C SER A 206 -14.40 2.31 4.37
N ILE A 207 -14.32 2.36 5.70
CA ILE A 207 -14.03 1.19 6.54
C ILE A 207 -15.12 0.13 6.36
N PHE A 208 -16.39 0.54 6.41
CA PHE A 208 -17.54 -0.35 6.23
C PHE A 208 -17.52 -1.03 4.85
N SER A 209 -17.25 -0.29 3.78
CA SER A 209 -17.16 -0.84 2.43
C SER A 209 -16.00 -1.82 2.28
N GLN A 210 -14.81 -1.50 2.83
CA GLN A 210 -13.68 -2.43 2.85
C GLN A 210 -14.02 -3.73 3.59
N ALA A 211 -14.67 -3.63 4.75
CA ALA A 211 -15.11 -4.79 5.53
C ALA A 211 -16.12 -5.65 4.74
N THR A 212 -17.11 -4.98 4.16
CA THR A 212 -18.17 -5.62 3.35
C THR A 212 -17.59 -6.38 2.17
N LEU A 213 -16.66 -5.77 1.43
CA LEU A 213 -16.03 -6.42 0.28
C LEU A 213 -15.09 -7.54 0.68
N THR A 214 -14.40 -7.42 1.81
CA THR A 214 -13.58 -8.52 2.34
C THR A 214 -14.43 -9.75 2.67
N GLY A 215 -15.58 -9.54 3.32
CA GLY A 215 -16.55 -10.60 3.58
C GLY A 215 -17.12 -11.21 2.30
N TRP A 216 -17.52 -10.36 1.35
CA TRP A 216 -18.02 -10.79 0.04
C TRP A 216 -16.97 -11.61 -0.73
N GLY A 217 -15.71 -11.18 -0.70
CA GLY A 217 -14.58 -11.85 -1.35
C GLY A 217 -14.29 -13.23 -0.76
N MET A 218 -14.41 -13.38 0.58
CA MET A 218 -14.33 -14.70 1.21
C MET A 218 -15.39 -15.65 0.64
N ILE A 219 -16.64 -15.18 0.52
CA ILE A 219 -17.75 -16.00 0.00
C ILE A 219 -17.51 -16.35 -1.47
N PHE A 220 -17.09 -15.37 -2.29
CA PHE A 220 -16.78 -15.59 -3.70
C PHE A 220 -15.73 -16.68 -3.90
N LEU A 221 -14.63 -16.60 -3.15
CA LEU A 221 -13.54 -17.58 -3.24
C LEU A 221 -13.97 -18.96 -2.70
N GLN A 222 -14.83 -19.02 -1.67
CA GLN A 222 -15.44 -20.26 -1.19
C GLN A 222 -16.35 -20.91 -2.24
N LEU A 223 -17.14 -20.13 -2.98
CA LEU A 223 -17.96 -20.65 -4.08
C LEU A 223 -17.09 -21.26 -5.18
N LYS A 224 -15.99 -20.58 -5.56
CA LYS A 224 -15.01 -21.10 -6.53
C LYS A 224 -14.39 -22.41 -6.06
N GLN A 225 -13.94 -22.47 -4.80
CA GLN A 225 -13.35 -23.68 -4.20
C GLN A 225 -14.33 -24.86 -4.17
N LYS A 226 -15.62 -24.60 -4.00
CA LYS A 226 -16.68 -25.62 -3.95
C LYS A 226 -17.31 -25.93 -5.31
N HIS A 227 -16.85 -25.26 -6.38
CA HIS A 227 -17.46 -25.33 -7.71
C HIS A 227 -18.97 -25.01 -7.70
N LEU A 228 -19.36 -24.03 -6.88
CA LEU A 228 -20.73 -23.53 -6.78
C LEU A 228 -20.83 -22.16 -7.46
N THR A 229 -22.03 -21.82 -7.90
CA THR A 229 -22.35 -20.52 -8.48
C THR A 229 -23.55 -19.89 -7.76
N GLY A 230 -23.63 -18.57 -7.81
CA GLY A 230 -24.73 -17.81 -7.23
C GLY A 230 -24.38 -16.34 -7.04
N GLU A 231 -25.39 -15.51 -6.95
CA GLU A 231 -25.26 -14.09 -6.70
C GLU A 231 -25.13 -13.83 -5.19
N ILE A 232 -24.09 -13.12 -4.78
CA ILE A 232 -23.80 -12.83 -3.38
C ILE A 232 -24.32 -11.43 -3.05
N VAL A 233 -25.25 -11.36 -2.10
CA VAL A 233 -25.89 -10.12 -1.65
C VAL A 233 -25.68 -9.94 -0.14
N LEU A 234 -25.29 -8.75 0.30
CA LEU A 234 -25.30 -8.40 1.72
C LEU A 234 -26.74 -8.16 2.17
N GLY A 235 -27.23 -8.91 3.16
CA GLY A 235 -28.53 -8.70 3.77
C GLY A 235 -28.47 -7.77 4.99
N GLU A 236 -27.46 -7.92 5.83
CA GLU A 236 -27.27 -7.12 7.04
C GLU A 236 -25.78 -6.94 7.31
N GLY A 237 -25.35 -5.72 7.66
CA GLY A 237 -23.98 -5.43 8.04
C GLY A 237 -23.93 -4.54 9.28
N ASN A 238 -23.25 -5.00 10.32
CA ASN A 238 -23.04 -4.24 11.55
C ASN A 238 -21.55 -4.08 11.79
N ILE A 239 -21.12 -2.89 12.21
CA ILE A 239 -19.71 -2.62 12.51
C ILE A 239 -19.59 -1.88 13.83
N HIS A 240 -18.61 -2.31 14.64
CA HIS A 240 -18.24 -1.67 15.88
C HIS A 240 -16.86 -1.03 15.72
N TYR A 241 -16.80 0.30 15.80
CA TYR A 241 -15.56 1.07 15.74
C TYR A 241 -15.01 1.26 17.15
N HIS A 242 -13.77 0.84 17.38
CA HIS A 242 -13.08 0.97 18.67
C HIS A 242 -12.02 2.08 18.65
N ARG A 243 -11.34 2.27 17.51
CA ARG A 243 -10.25 3.23 17.32
C ARG A 243 -10.23 3.79 15.88
N PRO A 244 -9.69 5.00 15.67
CA PRO A 244 -9.48 5.54 14.32
C PRO A 244 -8.36 4.76 13.58
N ILE A 245 -8.43 4.75 12.24
CA ILE A 245 -7.37 4.24 11.36
C ILE A 245 -6.60 5.43 10.81
N THR A 246 -5.29 5.44 11.00
CA THR A 246 -4.41 6.60 10.75
C THR A 246 -3.19 6.28 9.91
N ILE A 247 -2.88 5.00 9.67
CA ILE A 247 -1.67 4.61 8.95
C ILE A 247 -2.01 3.62 7.82
N ARG A 248 -2.42 2.40 8.17
CA ARG A 248 -2.52 1.27 7.23
C ARG A 248 -3.81 0.48 7.44
N PRO A 249 -4.88 0.80 6.68
CA PRO A 249 -6.14 0.07 6.75
C PRO A 249 -6.02 -1.37 6.24
N ARG A 250 -6.35 -2.33 7.09
CA ARG A 250 -6.40 -3.77 6.75
C ARG A 250 -7.73 -4.35 7.19
N ALA A 251 -8.32 -5.19 6.36
CA ALA A 251 -9.53 -5.94 6.70
C ALA A 251 -9.26 -7.42 6.48
N ILE A 252 -9.53 -8.24 7.49
CA ILE A 252 -9.17 -9.65 7.53
C ILE A 252 -10.41 -10.48 7.82
N CYS A 253 -10.72 -11.43 6.95
CA CYS A 253 -11.77 -12.42 7.17
C CYS A 253 -11.15 -13.82 7.21
N ASN A 254 -11.50 -14.58 8.24
CA ASN A 254 -11.02 -15.94 8.46
C ASN A 254 -12.18 -16.92 8.25
N ILE A 255 -11.89 -18.07 7.62
CA ILE A 255 -12.87 -19.10 7.27
C ILE A 255 -13.56 -19.66 8.51
N GLU A 256 -12.88 -19.66 9.64
CA GLU A 256 -13.39 -20.09 10.94
C GLU A 256 -14.56 -19.21 11.42
N SER A 257 -14.66 -17.97 10.95
CA SER A 257 -15.80 -17.10 11.24
C SER A 257 -17.01 -17.36 10.35
N VAL A 258 -16.81 -18.04 9.21
CA VAL A 258 -17.84 -18.22 8.19
C VAL A 258 -18.79 -19.36 8.57
N LYS A 259 -20.02 -19.01 8.88
CA LYS A 259 -21.14 -19.93 9.12
C LYS A 259 -22.01 -19.96 7.88
N ALA A 260 -21.89 -21.02 7.08
CA ALA A 260 -22.61 -21.17 5.81
C ALA A 260 -23.25 -22.56 5.68
N ARG A 261 -24.38 -22.64 4.96
CA ARG A 261 -25.07 -23.89 4.62
C ARG A 261 -25.07 -24.11 3.10
N PHE A 262 -23.87 -24.28 2.53
CA PHE A 262 -23.68 -24.38 1.07
C PHE A 262 -24.47 -25.50 0.40
N ASP A 263 -24.85 -26.55 1.12
CA ASP A 263 -25.67 -27.63 0.56
C ASP A 263 -27.05 -27.15 0.08
N LEU A 264 -27.56 -26.04 0.63
CA LEU A 264 -28.79 -25.40 0.14
C LEU A 264 -28.67 -24.94 -1.33
N LEU A 265 -27.49 -24.54 -1.78
CA LEU A 265 -27.29 -24.13 -3.19
C LEU A 265 -27.41 -25.32 -4.13
N LYS A 266 -26.98 -26.52 -3.72
CA LYS A 266 -27.14 -27.75 -4.51
C LYS A 266 -28.62 -28.12 -4.67
N GLU A 267 -29.44 -27.77 -3.69
CA GLU A 267 -30.90 -27.90 -3.72
C GLU A 267 -31.61 -26.72 -4.42
N ASN A 268 -30.87 -25.83 -5.08
CA ASN A 268 -31.39 -24.63 -5.72
C ASN A 268 -32.14 -23.69 -4.77
N LYS A 269 -31.71 -23.61 -3.50
CA LYS A 269 -32.26 -22.72 -2.47
C LYS A 269 -31.25 -21.63 -2.10
N LYS A 270 -31.75 -20.46 -1.69
CA LYS A 270 -30.91 -19.39 -1.14
C LYS A 270 -30.11 -19.88 0.08
N CYS A 271 -28.83 -19.56 0.12
CA CYS A 271 -27.92 -19.95 1.21
C CYS A 271 -27.61 -18.74 2.10
N PRO A 272 -28.01 -18.74 3.38
CA PRO A 272 -27.56 -17.74 4.34
C PRO A 272 -26.12 -18.00 4.75
N ILE A 273 -25.34 -16.92 4.86
CA ILE A 273 -23.96 -16.94 5.32
C ILE A 273 -23.76 -15.83 6.35
N GLU A 274 -23.21 -16.16 7.50
CA GLU A 274 -22.77 -15.17 8.50
C GLU A 274 -21.26 -15.24 8.64
N LEU A 275 -20.59 -14.09 8.72
CA LEU A 275 -19.13 -14.02 8.90
C LEU A 275 -18.74 -12.76 9.68
N THR A 276 -17.49 -12.73 10.13
CA THR A 276 -16.89 -11.55 10.75
C THR A 276 -15.64 -11.11 10.02
N VAL A 277 -15.42 -9.79 9.97
CA VAL A 277 -14.20 -9.18 9.42
C VAL A 277 -13.57 -8.31 10.50
N ASP A 278 -12.34 -8.62 10.87
CA ASP A 278 -11.55 -7.82 11.79
C ASP A 278 -10.80 -6.73 11.02
N ILE A 279 -10.95 -5.49 11.47
CA ILE A 279 -10.31 -4.33 10.86
C ILE A 279 -9.12 -3.90 11.73
N HIS A 280 -7.99 -3.64 11.08
CA HIS A 280 -6.74 -3.25 11.71
C HIS A 280 -6.18 -1.95 11.14
N ASP A 281 -5.46 -1.22 11.98
CA ASP A 281 -4.52 -0.17 11.59
C ASP A 281 -3.10 -0.70 11.88
N GLY A 282 -2.37 -1.08 10.82
CA GLY A 282 -1.17 -1.90 10.97
C GLY A 282 -1.49 -3.24 11.62
N ASP A 283 -0.94 -3.53 12.80
CA ASP A 283 -1.20 -4.78 13.55
C ASP A 283 -2.20 -4.60 14.70
N THR A 284 -2.76 -3.40 14.87
CA THR A 284 -3.70 -3.11 15.96
C THR A 284 -5.13 -3.30 15.48
N SER A 285 -5.93 -4.12 16.16
CA SER A 285 -7.36 -4.22 15.90
C SER A 285 -8.08 -2.94 16.34
N VAL A 286 -8.87 -2.37 15.42
CA VAL A 286 -9.53 -1.06 15.57
C VAL A 286 -11.04 -1.08 15.34
N ALA A 287 -11.56 -2.08 14.63
CA ALA A 287 -12.99 -2.27 14.45
C ALA A 287 -13.31 -3.74 14.13
N ARG A 288 -14.57 -4.13 14.33
CA ARG A 288 -15.07 -5.45 13.94
C ARG A 288 -16.39 -5.31 13.20
N PHE A 289 -16.47 -5.94 12.04
CA PHE A 289 -17.67 -6.04 11.22
C PHE A 289 -18.26 -7.45 11.31
N THR A 290 -19.58 -7.54 11.39
CA THR A 290 -20.36 -8.77 11.26
C THR A 290 -21.30 -8.60 10.09
N GLY A 291 -21.22 -9.51 9.12
CA GLY A 291 -22.05 -9.49 7.92
C GLY A 291 -22.90 -10.74 7.80
N LYS A 292 -24.18 -10.56 7.47
CA LYS A 292 -25.08 -11.62 7.00
C LYS A 292 -25.30 -11.44 5.51
N TYR A 293 -24.82 -12.39 4.74
CA TYR A 293 -24.94 -12.45 3.30
C TYR A 293 -25.90 -13.56 2.88
N TRP A 294 -26.37 -13.45 1.64
CA TRP A 294 -27.14 -14.48 0.97
C TRP A 294 -26.46 -14.81 -0.35
N VAL A 295 -26.36 -16.11 -0.65
CA VAL A 295 -26.04 -16.57 -1.99
C VAL A 295 -27.33 -17.06 -2.64
N ILE A 296 -27.72 -16.39 -3.73
CA ILE A 296 -28.92 -16.70 -4.51
C ILE A 296 -28.48 -17.60 -5.68
N PRO A 297 -29.01 -18.83 -5.81
CA PRO A 297 -28.66 -19.69 -6.93
C PRO A 297 -29.13 -19.08 -8.26
N PRO A 298 -28.46 -19.36 -9.38
CA PRO A 298 -28.90 -18.91 -10.69
C PRO A 298 -30.31 -19.44 -11.00
N ILE A 299 -31.11 -18.62 -11.69
CA ILE A 299 -32.42 -19.05 -12.20
C ILE A 299 -32.17 -20.20 -13.18
N LYS A 300 -32.84 -21.34 -12.99
CA LYS A 300 -32.88 -22.38 -14.02
C LYS A 300 -33.79 -21.85 -15.12
N ASP A 301 -33.22 -21.55 -16.29
CA ASP A 301 -34.03 -21.43 -17.50
C ASP A 301 -34.70 -22.79 -17.72
N GLU A 302 -36.04 -22.82 -17.68
CA GLU A 302 -36.87 -23.97 -18.05
C GLU A 302 -36.86 -24.19 -19.56
#